data_AF-A0A2H6B1S3-F1
#
_entry.id   AF-A0A2H6B1S3-F1
#
_cell.length_a   1.000
_cell.length_b   1.000
_cell.length_c   1.000
_cell.angle_alpha   90.00
_cell.angle_beta   90.00
_cell.angle_gamma   90.00
#
_symmetry.space_group_name_H-M   'P 1'
#
loop_
_entity.id
_entity.type
_entity.pdbx_description
1 polymer ?
#
loop_
_entity_poly.entity_id
_entity_poly.type
_entity_poly.pdbx_seq_one_letter_code
_entity_poly.pdbx_strand_id
1 'polypeptide(L)'
;MAVKLRRVGLLAAASLALPLAACQDLAVQRAQFEAQINESCRAQGFTEGTDAFRMCLLLERTHARLSVVENRLDQLEFQIRRLDSFGWLCPRCR
;
A
#
# COMPACT_ATOMS: atom_id res chain seq x y z
N MET A 1 -34.49 -36.72 -20.22
CA MET A 1 -33.54 -35.60 -20.37
C MET A 1 -34.07 -34.40 -19.58
N ALA A 2 -33.49 -34.04 -18.42
CA ALA A 2 -33.65 -32.72 -17.76
C ALA A 2 -32.89 -32.65 -16.42
N VAL A 3 -31.54 -32.66 -16.46
CA VAL A 3 -30.71 -32.31 -15.29
C VAL A 3 -29.64 -31.33 -15.77
N LYS A 4 -30.02 -30.07 -16.03
CA LYS A 4 -29.05 -29.06 -16.52
C LYS A 4 -29.52 -27.63 -16.30
N LEU A 5 -29.97 -27.25 -15.09
CA LEU A 5 -30.38 -25.86 -14.82
C LEU A 5 -30.23 -25.37 -13.36
N ARG A 6 -29.41 -26.03 -12.53
CA ARG A 6 -29.20 -25.61 -11.11
C ARG A 6 -27.83 -25.02 -10.76
N ARG A 7 -26.81 -25.12 -11.63
CA ARG A 7 -25.43 -24.75 -11.28
C ARG A 7 -24.99 -23.34 -11.70
N VAL A 8 -25.76 -22.64 -12.55
CA VAL A 8 -25.36 -21.32 -13.08
C VAL A 8 -25.92 -20.16 -12.25
N GLY A 9 -27.06 -20.35 -11.58
CA GLY A 9 -27.68 -19.29 -10.75
C GLY A 9 -27.01 -19.03 -9.39
N LEU A 10 -26.15 -19.96 -8.92
CA LEU A 10 -25.55 -19.87 -7.58
C LEU A 10 -24.17 -19.18 -7.57
N LEU A 11 -23.57 -18.95 -8.74
CA LEU A 11 -22.27 -18.27 -8.88
C LEU A 11 -22.39 -16.77 -9.17
N ALA A 12 -23.57 -16.28 -9.58
CA ALA A 12 -23.78 -14.87 -9.92
C ALA A 12 -24.19 -13.98 -8.73
N ALA A 13 -24.61 -14.56 -7.60
CA ALA A 13 -24.99 -13.82 -6.40
C ALA A 13 -23.82 -13.58 -5.42
N ALA A 14 -22.67 -14.21 -5.63
CA ALA A 14 -21.53 -14.15 -4.70
C ALA A 14 -20.56 -12.99 -4.95
N SER A 15 -20.71 -12.24 -6.05
CA SER A 15 -19.77 -11.17 -6.43
C SER A 15 -20.14 -9.77 -5.96
N LEU A 16 -21.31 -9.58 -5.34
CA LEU A 16 -21.83 -8.24 -4.96
C LEU A 16 -21.67 -7.90 -3.47
N ALA A 17 -21.08 -8.77 -2.64
CA ALA A 17 -21.03 -8.60 -1.18
C ALA A 17 -19.62 -8.40 -0.59
N LEU A 18 -18.65 -7.88 -1.37
CA LEU A 18 -17.25 -7.81 -0.93
C LEU A 18 -16.56 -6.44 -0.72
N PRO A 19 -17.20 -5.25 -0.74
CA PRO A 19 -16.44 -4.03 -0.42
C PRO A 19 -16.47 -3.61 1.07
N LEU A 20 -17.20 -4.28 1.96
CA LEU A 20 -17.36 -3.82 3.36
C LEU A 20 -16.27 -4.30 4.33
N ALA A 21 -15.38 -5.21 3.93
CA ALA A 21 -14.30 -5.69 4.82
C ALA A 21 -13.12 -4.70 4.92
N ALA A 22 -12.88 -3.87 3.89
CA ALA A 22 -11.66 -3.05 3.82
C ALA A 22 -11.62 -1.85 4.80
N CYS A 23 -12.74 -1.46 5.40
CA CYS A 23 -12.77 -0.33 6.35
C CYS A 23 -12.26 -0.68 7.75
N GLN A 24 -12.30 -1.96 8.16
CA GLN A 24 -11.86 -2.36 9.50
C GLN A 24 -10.34 -2.52 9.59
N ASP A 25 -9.70 -2.81 8.46
CA ASP A 25 -8.25 -3.02 8.39
C ASP A 25 -7.43 -1.77 8.64
N LEU A 26 -7.93 -0.57 8.30
CA LEU A 26 -7.12 0.65 8.39
C LEU A 26 -6.76 1.02 9.85
N ALA A 27 -7.68 0.81 10.78
CA ALA A 27 -7.45 1.09 12.20
C ALA A 27 -6.50 0.06 12.82
N VAL A 28 -6.71 -1.23 12.51
CA VAL A 28 -5.85 -2.33 12.95
C VAL A 28 -4.43 -2.17 12.39
N GLN A 29 -4.31 -1.83 11.11
CA GLN A 29 -3.04 -1.63 10.43
C GLN A 29 -2.24 -0.46 11.03
N ARG A 30 -2.90 0.67 11.35
CA ARG A 30 -2.21 1.78 12.04
C ARG A 30 -1.72 1.40 13.43
N ALA A 31 -2.52 0.66 14.19
CA ALA A 31 -2.11 0.19 15.52
C ALA A 31 -0.91 -0.76 15.43
N GLN A 32 -0.92 -1.68 14.47
CA GLN A 32 0.19 -2.60 14.20
C GLN A 32 1.46 -1.85 13.78
N PHE A 33 1.34 -0.84 12.91
CA PHE A 33 2.46 -0.02 12.47
C PHE A 33 3.10 0.77 13.60
N GLU A 34 2.29 1.42 14.45
CA GLU A 34 2.82 2.14 15.62
C GLU A 34 3.46 1.18 16.63
N ALA A 35 2.92 -0.03 16.82
CA ALA A 35 3.55 -1.04 17.66
C ALA A 35 4.93 -1.47 17.11
N GLN A 36 5.04 -1.69 15.80
CA GLN A 36 6.31 -2.03 15.14
C GLN A 36 7.36 -0.92 15.29
N ILE A 37 6.98 0.35 15.15
CA ILE A 37 7.92 1.47 15.36
C ILE A 37 8.39 1.55 16.82
N ASN A 38 7.47 1.36 17.78
CA ASN A 38 7.86 1.34 19.20
C ASN A 38 8.84 0.19 19.49
N GLU A 39 8.62 -0.98 18.90
CA GLU A 39 9.53 -2.11 19.00
C GLU A 39 10.89 -1.86 18.33
N SER A 40 10.92 -1.23 17.15
CA SER A 40 12.19 -0.92 16.48
C SER A 40 13.03 0.06 17.29
N CYS A 41 12.42 1.07 17.89
CA CYS A 41 13.13 2.02 18.75
C CYS A 41 13.62 1.39 20.06
N ARG A 42 12.83 0.47 20.65
CA ARG A 42 13.29 -0.32 21.81
C ARG A 42 14.44 -1.25 21.44
N ALA A 43 14.37 -1.92 20.29
CA ALA A 43 15.41 -2.83 19.81
C ALA A 43 16.74 -2.09 19.54
N GLN A 44 16.66 -0.82 19.14
CA GLN A 44 17.82 0.08 19.01
C GLN A 44 18.40 0.55 20.37
N GLY A 45 17.78 0.16 21.49
CA GLY A 45 18.24 0.49 22.84
C GLY A 45 17.77 1.84 23.36
N PHE A 46 16.83 2.51 22.68
CA PHE A 46 16.25 3.75 23.18
C PHE A 46 15.25 3.46 24.30
N THR A 47 15.36 4.20 25.39
CA THR A 47 14.49 4.08 26.56
C THR A 47 13.20 4.87 26.37
N GLU A 48 12.05 4.22 26.60
CA GLU A 48 10.73 4.86 26.46
C GLU A 48 10.61 6.13 27.31
N GLY A 49 9.91 7.14 26.77
CA GLY A 49 9.67 8.41 27.46
C GLY A 49 10.82 9.45 27.36
N THR A 50 12.01 9.04 26.92
CA THR A 50 13.14 9.95 26.69
C THR A 50 13.01 10.74 25.38
N ASP A 51 13.71 11.87 25.28
CA ASP A 51 13.77 12.64 24.03
C ASP A 51 14.45 11.85 22.90
N ALA A 52 15.45 11.03 23.22
CA ALA A 52 16.09 10.15 22.24
C ALA A 52 15.09 9.14 21.64
N PHE A 53 14.21 8.56 22.47
CA PHE A 53 13.15 7.69 22.00
C PHE A 53 12.14 8.44 21.11
N ARG A 54 11.73 9.66 21.49
CA ARG A 54 10.85 10.48 20.64
C ARG A 54 11.48 10.79 19.29
N MET A 55 12.79 11.07 19.26
CA MET A 55 13.53 11.30 18.03
C MET A 55 13.57 10.05 17.16
N CYS A 56 13.79 8.87 17.76
CA CYS A 56 13.71 7.60 17.04
C CYS A 56 12.33 7.39 16.39
N LEU A 57 11.24 7.57 17.16
CA LEU A 57 9.88 7.43 16.63
C LEU A 57 9.63 8.38 15.44
N LEU A 58 10.13 9.62 15.53
CA LEU A 58 10.00 10.60 14.47
C LEU A 58 10.79 10.17 13.23
N LEU A 59 12.02 9.68 13.42
CA LEU A 59 12.90 9.22 12.35
C LEU A 59 12.26 8.05 11.59
N GLU A 60 11.77 7.04 12.30
CA GLU A 60 11.10 5.87 11.71
C GLU A 60 9.85 6.26 10.90
N ARG A 61 9.01 7.14 11.45
CA ARG A 61 7.84 7.66 10.71
C ARG A 61 8.24 8.44 9.47
N THR A 62 9.33 9.21 9.52
CA THR A 62 9.82 9.94 8.34
C THR A 62 10.38 8.99 7.29
N HIS A 63 11.12 7.95 7.71
CA HIS A 63 11.68 6.95 6.80
C HIS A 63 10.58 6.19 6.06
N ALA A 64 9.53 5.79 6.78
CA ALA A 64 8.36 5.15 6.16
C ALA A 64 7.63 6.05 5.15
N ARG A 65 7.60 7.38 5.37
CA ARG A 65 7.04 8.31 4.39
C ARG A 65 7.95 8.51 3.19
N LEU A 66 9.26 8.50 3.41
CA LEU A 66 10.25 8.67 2.36
C LEU A 66 10.16 7.52 1.36
N SER A 67 10.11 6.28 1.83
CA SER A 67 10.01 5.09 0.97
C SER A 67 8.74 5.07 0.11
N VAL A 68 7.63 5.61 0.62
CA VAL A 68 6.40 5.78 -0.16
C VAL A 68 6.58 6.81 -1.28
N VAL A 69 7.30 7.90 -1.01
CA VAL A 69 7.58 8.93 -2.01
C VAL A 69 8.54 8.38 -3.08
N GLU A 70 9.60 7.69 -2.67
CA GLU A 70 10.57 7.05 -3.56
C GLU A 70 9.89 6.06 -4.52
N ASN A 71 9.08 5.14 -3.99
CA ASN A 71 8.34 4.19 -4.82
C ASN A 71 7.42 4.89 -5.85
N ARG A 72 6.80 6.01 -5.47
CA ARG A 72 5.96 6.79 -6.39
C ARG A 72 6.79 7.51 -7.45
N LEU A 73 7.96 8.02 -7.09
CA LEU A 73 8.89 8.62 -8.04
C LEU A 73 9.37 7.57 -9.06
N ASP A 74 9.76 6.37 -8.61
CA ASP A 74 10.17 5.28 -9.50
C ASP A 74 9.05 4.88 -10.47
N GLN A 75 7.82 4.83 -9.98
CA GLN A 75 6.65 4.55 -10.82
C GLN A 75 6.43 5.63 -11.87
N LEU A 76 6.55 6.91 -11.50
CA LEU A 76 6.42 8.03 -12.43
C LEU A 76 7.56 8.04 -13.45
N GLU A 77 8.79 7.74 -13.02
CA GLU A 77 9.94 7.65 -13.92
C GLU A 77 9.74 6.54 -14.95
N PHE A 78 9.23 5.37 -14.53
CA PHE A 78 8.88 4.30 -15.44
C PHE A 78 7.83 4.73 -16.48
N GLN A 79 6.80 5.47 -16.05
CA GLN A 79 5.78 6.00 -16.96
C GLN A 79 6.34 7.03 -17.95
N ILE A 80 7.20 7.94 -17.49
CA ILE A 80 7.86 8.94 -18.35
C ILE A 80 8.71 8.23 -19.38
N ARG A 81 9.59 7.29 -18.98
CA ARG A 81 10.42 6.52 -19.91
C ARG A 81 9.58 5.77 -20.94
N ARG A 82 8.43 5.23 -20.54
CA ARG A 82 7.50 4.56 -21.45
C ARG A 82 6.84 5.57 -22.41
N LEU A 83 6.39 6.72 -21.94
CA LEU A 83 5.81 7.76 -22.80
C LEU A 83 6.83 8.31 -23.79
N ASP A 84 8.05 8.57 -23.33
CA ASP A 84 9.16 8.89 -24.20
C ASP A 84 9.32 7.77 -25.23
N SER A 85 9.44 6.48 -24.81
CA SER A 85 9.46 5.25 -25.67
C SER A 85 8.44 5.27 -26.81
N PHE A 86 7.25 5.83 -26.59
CA PHE A 86 6.20 5.95 -27.60
C PHE A 86 6.22 7.28 -28.37
N GLY A 87 6.76 8.35 -27.78
CA GLY A 87 6.94 9.66 -28.40
C GLY A 87 7.91 9.65 -29.59
N TRP A 88 9.02 8.92 -29.51
CA TRP A 88 9.91 8.69 -30.68
C TRP A 88 9.36 7.66 -31.69
N LEU A 89 8.34 6.87 -31.34
CA LEU A 89 7.63 5.98 -32.29
C LEU A 89 6.51 6.70 -33.06
N CYS A 90 6.06 7.89 -32.61
CA CYS A 90 5.07 8.69 -33.31
C CYS A 90 5.56 10.14 -33.51
N PRO A 91 6.31 10.43 -34.60
CA PRO A 91 6.90 11.75 -34.85
C PRO A 91 5.88 12.87 -35.17
N ARG A 92 4.57 12.59 -35.10
CA ARG A 92 3.49 13.50 -35.48
C ARG A 92 2.59 13.93 -34.31
N CYS A 93 2.96 13.61 -33.07
CA CYS A 93 2.21 13.96 -31.86
C CYS A 93 2.80 15.15 -31.07
N ARG A 94 3.73 15.93 -31.65
CA ARG A 94 4.33 17.12 -31.03
C ARG A 94 3.80 18.40 -31.66
#